data_AF-A0A550CBP6-F1
#
_entry.id   AF-A0A550CBP6-F1
#
_cell.length_a   1.000
_cell.length_b   1.000
_cell.length_c   1.000
_cell.angle_alpha   90.00
_cell.angle_beta   90.00
_cell.angle_gamma   90.00
#
_symmetry.space_group_name_H-M   'P 1'
#
loop_
_entity.id
_entity.type
_entity.pdbx_description
1 polymer ?
#
loop_
_entity_poly.entity_id
_entity_poly.type
_entity_poly.pdbx_seq_one_letter_code
_entity_poly.pdbx_strand_id
1 'polypeptide(L)'
;MHGGGLQIKQESAVASTSASAASHAGGLTTDSQFNIQAFKHKLNQKLGPEYLSTRPGGGGTKLTYTAGWQIINLANEVFGFNGWSTNVISLTTDFIDEKNGRYSVGVTSIVRVTLRDGAFHEDIGYGQGDNQPNKGQALDKAKKEAVTDGMKRALRHFGNVLGNCLYDKSYTDRVAKM
;
A
#
# COMPACT_ATOMS: atom_id res chain seq x y z
N MET A 1 59.93 57.74 2.64
CA MET A 1 58.54 57.29 2.76
C MET A 1 58.49 56.19 3.82
N HIS A 2 57.56 56.31 4.76
CA HIS A 2 57.34 55.42 5.91
C HIS A 2 57.25 53.94 5.45
N GLY A 3 57.69 52.90 6.15
CA GLY A 3 57.81 52.71 7.61
C GLY A 3 56.70 51.77 8.08
N GLY A 4 57.04 50.55 8.50
CA GLY A 4 56.18 49.61 9.25
C GLY A 4 55.38 48.64 8.37
N GLY A 5 55.17 47.39 8.74
CA GLY A 5 55.50 46.66 9.95
C GLY A 5 54.86 45.27 9.85
N LEU A 6 55.63 44.25 10.18
CA LEU A 6 55.14 42.89 10.39
C LEU A 6 54.18 42.92 11.59
N GLN A 7 52.93 42.49 11.41
CA GLN A 7 51.99 42.40 12.53
C GLN A 7 51.25 41.07 12.53
N ILE A 8 51.74 40.21 13.41
CA ILE A 8 51.04 39.04 13.96
C ILE A 8 49.92 39.57 14.86
N LYS A 9 48.68 39.11 14.64
CA LYS A 9 47.58 39.22 15.63
C LYS A 9 46.79 37.91 15.66
N GLN A 10 47.12 37.13 16.69
CA GLN A 10 46.26 36.58 17.74
C GLN A 10 44.89 35.95 17.37
N GLU A 11 44.73 34.73 17.90
CA GLU A 11 43.55 33.88 17.92
C GLU A 11 42.29 34.54 18.50
N SER A 12 41.13 34.16 17.95
CA SER A 12 39.92 33.96 18.76
C SER A 12 39.16 32.75 18.22
N ALA A 13 39.09 31.70 19.05
CA ALA A 13 38.28 30.52 18.81
C ALA A 13 36.79 30.87 18.76
N VAL A 14 36.08 30.35 17.76
CA VAL A 14 34.62 30.15 17.83
C VAL A 14 34.38 28.69 17.52
N ALA A 15 34.09 27.92 18.56
CA ALA A 15 33.51 26.60 18.41
C ALA A 15 32.11 26.77 17.81
N SER A 16 31.84 26.15 16.66
CA SER A 16 30.48 25.83 16.28
C SER A 16 30.40 24.38 15.82
N THR A 17 29.54 23.68 16.54
CA THR A 17 29.24 22.26 16.52
C THR A 17 28.53 21.84 15.23
N SER A 18 29.01 20.71 14.70
CA SER A 18 28.27 19.59 14.07
C SER A 18 27.05 19.89 13.19
N ALA A 19 27.15 19.50 11.93
CA ALA A 19 26.08 18.73 11.29
C ALA A 19 26.73 17.66 10.40
N SER A 20 26.94 16.47 10.97
CA SER A 20 27.16 15.26 10.18
C SER A 20 25.95 15.06 9.27
N ALA A 21 26.19 14.95 7.97
CA ALA A 21 25.18 14.68 6.96
C ALA A 21 24.51 13.32 7.27
N ALA A 22 23.34 13.36 7.90
CA ALA A 22 22.49 12.20 8.05
C ALA A 22 21.89 11.85 6.68
N SER A 23 22.40 10.75 6.11
CA SER A 23 21.88 10.09 4.93
C SER A 23 20.37 9.82 5.05
N HIS A 24 19.64 10.09 3.97
CA HIS A 24 18.23 9.72 3.79
C HIS A 24 18.05 8.18 3.79
N ALA A 25 17.96 7.61 4.99
CA ALA A 25 17.52 6.25 5.25
C ALA A 25 16.52 6.28 6.41
N GLY A 26 15.39 6.95 6.23
CA GLY A 26 14.26 6.77 7.12
C GLY A 26 13.52 5.53 6.65
N GLY A 27 13.43 4.42 7.37
CA GLY A 27 14.08 4.02 8.62
C GLY A 27 13.13 3.23 9.51
N LEU A 28 13.23 1.89 9.49
CA LEU A 28 12.86 1.00 10.61
C LEU A 28 13.67 1.33 11.89
N THR A 29 14.55 2.33 11.81
CA THR A 29 15.60 2.71 12.74
C THR A 29 15.09 3.36 14.03
N THR A 30 13.81 3.77 14.10
CA THR A 30 13.25 4.48 15.26
C THR A 30 12.24 3.64 16.05
N ASP A 31 11.81 2.49 15.53
CA ASP A 31 10.94 1.58 16.27
C ASP A 31 11.75 0.68 17.20
N SER A 32 11.31 0.57 18.46
CA SER A 32 11.94 -0.33 19.43
C SER A 32 11.90 -1.78 18.91
N GLN A 33 12.89 -2.60 19.29
CA GLN A 33 12.89 -4.03 18.93
C GLN A 33 11.60 -4.75 19.37
N PHE A 34 11.00 -4.32 20.49
CA PHE A 34 9.71 -4.81 20.95
C PHE A 34 8.58 -4.52 19.95
N ASN A 35 8.53 -3.30 19.40
CA ASN A 35 7.55 -2.92 18.38
C ASN A 35 7.74 -3.74 17.10
N ILE A 36 8.99 -3.94 16.65
CA ILE A 36 9.29 -4.74 15.46
C ILE A 36 8.79 -6.19 15.63
N GLN A 37 9.04 -6.81 16.79
CA GLN A 37 8.56 -8.17 17.04
C GLN A 37 7.04 -8.25 17.15
N ALA A 38 6.39 -7.26 17.78
CA ALA A 38 4.94 -7.18 17.86
C ALA A 38 4.31 -7.03 16.46
N PHE A 39 4.85 -6.15 15.61
CA PHE A 39 4.42 -5.99 14.22
C PHE A 39 4.60 -7.28 13.43
N LYS A 40 5.78 -7.90 13.52
CA LYS A 40 6.06 -9.17 12.86
C LYS A 40 5.09 -10.27 13.30
N HIS A 41 4.77 -10.32 14.59
CA HIS A 41 3.80 -11.28 15.11
C HIS A 41 2.41 -11.05 14.50
N LYS A 42 1.89 -9.82 14.53
CA LYS A 42 0.59 -9.47 13.93
C LYS A 42 0.54 -9.80 12.43
N LEU A 43 1.56 -9.40 11.67
CA LEU A 43 1.64 -9.62 10.22
C LEU A 43 1.61 -11.11 9.83
N ASN A 44 2.12 -11.99 10.70
CA ASN A 44 2.13 -13.44 10.45
C ASN A 44 0.79 -14.12 10.71
N GLN A 45 -0.13 -13.50 11.45
CA GLN A 45 -1.46 -14.05 11.72
C GLN A 45 -2.26 -14.18 10.41
N LYS A 46 -3.09 -15.22 10.30
CA LYS A 46 -4.00 -15.39 9.16
C LYS A 46 -5.37 -14.79 9.51
N LEU A 47 -6.11 -14.34 8.50
CA LEU A 47 -7.46 -13.80 8.68
C LEU A 47 -8.39 -14.85 9.32
N GLY A 48 -9.25 -14.42 10.23
CA GLY A 48 -10.39 -15.21 10.69
C GLY A 48 -11.52 -15.24 9.65
N PRO A 49 -12.46 -16.20 9.73
CA PRO A 49 -13.60 -16.31 8.81
C PRO A 49 -14.44 -15.02 8.72
N GLU A 50 -14.51 -14.24 9.79
CA GLU A 50 -15.22 -12.96 9.89
C GLU A 50 -14.69 -11.87 8.94
N TYR A 51 -13.44 -12.01 8.49
CA TYR A 51 -12.82 -11.11 7.51
C TYR A 51 -12.97 -11.58 6.07
N LEU A 52 -13.60 -12.74 5.86
CA LEU A 52 -13.69 -13.39 4.56
C LEU A 52 -15.10 -13.32 3.99
N SER A 53 -15.16 -13.22 2.67
CA SER A 53 -16.38 -13.28 1.88
C SER A 53 -16.15 -14.22 0.71
N THR A 54 -17.22 -14.79 0.16
CA THR A 54 -17.13 -15.67 -1.01
C THR A 54 -17.99 -15.13 -2.15
N ARG A 55 -17.49 -15.27 -3.38
CA ARG A 55 -18.26 -15.01 -4.59
C ARG A 55 -18.20 -16.22 -5.53
N PRO A 56 -19.22 -16.45 -6.38
CA PRO A 56 -19.11 -17.41 -7.47
C PRO A 56 -17.94 -17.04 -8.39
N GLY A 57 -17.13 -18.03 -8.74
CA GLY A 57 -16.09 -17.97 -9.77
C GLY A 57 -16.48 -18.75 -11.01
N GLY A 58 -15.57 -18.80 -11.99
CA GLY A 58 -15.76 -19.60 -13.20
C GLY A 58 -15.82 -21.10 -12.90
N GLY A 59 -16.60 -21.85 -13.68
CA GLY A 59 -16.68 -23.31 -13.57
C GLY A 59 -17.24 -23.83 -12.24
N GLY A 60 -18.09 -23.06 -11.55
CA GLY A 60 -18.70 -23.46 -10.28
C GLY A 60 -17.77 -23.35 -9.06
N THR A 61 -16.57 -22.79 -9.22
CA THR A 61 -15.66 -22.52 -8.10
C THR A 61 -16.18 -21.39 -7.22
N LYS A 62 -15.78 -21.37 -5.94
CA LYS A 62 -15.99 -20.22 -5.05
C LYS A 62 -14.67 -19.49 -4.86
N LEU A 63 -14.68 -18.18 -5.02
CA LEU A 63 -13.51 -17.33 -4.78
C LEU A 63 -13.65 -16.65 -3.42
N THR A 64 -12.71 -16.93 -2.53
CA THR A 64 -12.62 -16.26 -1.23
C THR A 64 -11.88 -14.94 -1.37
N TYR A 65 -12.44 -13.88 -0.82
CA TYR A 65 -11.85 -12.54 -0.83
C TYR A 65 -12.12 -11.83 0.49
N THR A 66 -11.41 -10.72 0.71
CA THR A 66 -11.67 -9.79 1.81
C THR A 66 -12.04 -8.43 1.25
N ALA A 67 -12.95 -7.73 1.93
CA ALA A 67 -13.44 -6.43 1.47
C ALA A 67 -12.39 -5.33 1.67
N GLY A 68 -12.39 -4.31 0.80
CA GLY A 68 -11.41 -3.22 0.87
C GLY A 68 -11.43 -2.49 2.22
N TRP A 69 -12.60 -2.25 2.79
CA TRP A 69 -12.74 -1.59 4.08
C TRP A 69 -12.15 -2.42 5.24
N GLN A 70 -12.23 -3.76 5.18
CA GLN A 70 -11.64 -4.64 6.20
C GLN A 70 -10.11 -4.54 6.18
N ILE A 71 -9.51 -4.55 4.98
CA ILE A 71 -8.07 -4.38 4.80
C ILE A 71 -7.59 -3.01 5.27
N ILE A 72 -8.35 -1.94 5.04
CA ILE A 72 -8.04 -0.60 5.56
C ILE A 72 -8.03 -0.60 7.09
N ASN A 73 -9.03 -1.22 7.72
CA ASN A 73 -9.09 -1.31 9.19
C ASN A 73 -7.92 -2.11 9.76
N LEU A 74 -7.58 -3.24 9.13
CA LEU A 74 -6.44 -4.06 9.53
C LEU A 74 -5.11 -3.31 9.36
N ALA A 75 -4.93 -2.57 8.27
CA ALA A 75 -3.76 -1.71 8.08
C ALA A 75 -3.66 -0.62 9.17
N ASN A 76 -4.79 0.00 9.54
CA ASN A 76 -4.83 0.96 10.65
C ASN A 76 -4.53 0.32 12.02
N GLU A 77 -4.94 -0.93 12.26
CA GLU A 77 -4.65 -1.64 13.50
C GLU A 77 -3.19 -2.12 13.58
N VAL A 78 -2.63 -2.52 12.43
CA VAL A 78 -1.26 -3.02 12.34
C VAL A 78 -0.27 -1.87 12.34
N PHE A 79 -0.45 -0.85 11.49
CA PHE A 79 0.53 0.22 11.32
C PHE A 79 0.18 1.50 12.10
N GLY A 80 -1.06 1.65 12.58
CA GLY A 80 -1.59 2.92 13.07
C GLY A 80 -2.12 3.78 11.92
N PHE A 81 -3.10 4.64 12.21
CA PHE A 81 -3.76 5.49 11.19
C PHE A 81 -2.79 6.41 10.43
N ASN A 82 -1.65 6.75 11.03
CA ASN A 82 -0.58 7.58 10.46
C ASN A 82 0.73 6.79 10.22
N GLY A 83 0.65 5.45 10.18
CA GLY A 83 1.80 4.58 9.93
C GLY A 83 1.93 4.10 8.49
N TRP A 84 0.90 4.34 7.67
CA TRP A 84 0.87 3.94 6.27
C TRP A 84 0.14 4.99 5.42
N SER A 85 0.41 4.97 4.13
CA SER A 85 -0.23 5.84 3.14
C SER A 85 -0.38 5.09 1.82
N THR A 86 -1.31 5.55 0.97
CA THR A 86 -1.54 4.99 -0.37
C THR A 86 -1.42 6.09 -1.41
N ASN A 87 -0.72 5.80 -2.51
CA ASN A 87 -0.59 6.69 -3.66
C ASN A 87 -1.03 5.96 -4.94
N VAL A 88 -1.88 6.59 -5.74
CA VAL A 88 -2.20 6.12 -7.09
C VAL A 88 -1.09 6.62 -8.03
N ILE A 89 -0.21 5.73 -8.44
CA ILE A 89 0.93 6.04 -9.31
C ILE A 89 0.48 6.18 -10.76
N SER A 90 -0.43 5.31 -11.18
CA SER A 90 -1.03 5.35 -12.52
C SER A 90 -2.48 4.89 -12.46
N LEU A 91 -3.30 5.43 -13.36
CA LEU A 91 -4.68 5.00 -13.59
C LEU A 91 -4.98 5.11 -15.09
N THR A 92 -4.96 3.97 -15.78
CA THR A 92 -5.11 3.88 -17.22
C THR A 92 -6.46 3.23 -17.55
N THR A 93 -7.21 3.88 -18.44
CA THR A 93 -8.39 3.23 -19.03
C THR A 93 -7.93 2.42 -20.24
N ASP A 94 -8.02 1.11 -20.14
CA ASP A 94 -7.46 0.19 -21.14
C ASP A 94 -8.39 0.05 -22.35
N PHE A 95 -9.69 0.02 -22.09
CA PHE A 95 -10.71 0.04 -23.13
C PHE A 95 -12.01 0.68 -22.64
N ILE A 96 -12.80 1.17 -23.60
CA ILE A 96 -14.17 1.61 -23.43
C ILE A 96 -14.94 1.12 -24.65
N ASP A 97 -15.75 0.09 -24.46
CA ASP A 97 -16.59 -0.47 -25.51
C ASP A 97 -18.05 -0.08 -25.30
N GLU A 98 -18.76 0.14 -26.40
CA GLU A 98 -20.20 0.41 -26.41
C GLU A 98 -20.89 -0.58 -27.35
N LYS A 99 -21.95 -1.23 -26.84
CA LYS A 99 -22.77 -2.17 -27.60
C LYS A 99 -24.23 -2.02 -27.19
N ASN A 100 -25.08 -1.66 -28.14
CA ASN A 100 -26.53 -1.51 -27.95
C ASN A 100 -26.88 -0.56 -26.79
N GLY A 101 -26.18 0.56 -26.66
CA GLY A 101 -26.36 1.55 -25.60
C GLY A 101 -25.85 1.10 -24.22
N ARG A 102 -25.07 0.01 -24.16
CA ARG A 102 -24.44 -0.51 -22.94
C ARG A 102 -22.94 -0.37 -23.03
N TYR A 103 -22.32 0.04 -21.93
CA TYR A 103 -20.89 0.32 -21.85
C TYR A 103 -20.16 -0.76 -21.05
N SER A 104 -19.02 -1.21 -21.57
CA SER A 104 -18.07 -2.05 -20.85
C SER A 104 -16.71 -1.35 -20.82
N VAL A 105 -16.11 -1.27 -19.63
CA VAL A 105 -14.87 -0.51 -19.41
C VAL A 105 -13.90 -1.35 -18.58
N GLY A 106 -12.63 -1.38 -19.01
CA GLY A 106 -11.51 -1.91 -18.24
C GLY A 106 -10.57 -0.79 -17.81
N VAL A 107 -10.14 -0.83 -16.54
CA VAL A 107 -9.20 0.14 -15.98
C VAL A 107 -8.12 -0.58 -15.21
N THR A 108 -6.87 -0.28 -15.53
CA THR A 108 -5.68 -0.67 -14.78
C THR A 108 -5.22 0.46 -13.88
N SER A 109 -4.78 0.14 -12.67
CA SER A 109 -4.10 1.07 -11.77
C SER A 109 -2.76 0.50 -11.30
N ILE A 110 -1.81 1.38 -11.00
CA ILE A 110 -0.61 1.04 -10.22
C ILE A 110 -0.74 1.79 -8.91
N VAL A 111 -0.74 1.06 -7.80
CA VAL A 111 -0.93 1.64 -6.46
C VAL A 111 0.29 1.31 -5.61
N ARG A 112 0.85 2.36 -4.97
CA ARG A 112 1.93 2.23 -3.99
C ARG A 112 1.35 2.37 -2.59
N VAL A 113 1.74 1.47 -1.71
CA VAL A 113 1.54 1.60 -0.26
C VAL A 113 2.88 1.83 0.40
N THR A 114 2.99 2.90 1.17
CA THR A 114 4.23 3.33 1.83
C THR A 114 4.02 3.43 3.33
N LEU A 115 4.87 2.77 4.10
CA LEU A 115 4.93 2.84 5.55
C LEU A 115 5.70 4.09 6.00
N ARG A 116 5.53 4.48 7.26
CA ARG A 116 6.21 5.66 7.85
C ARG A 116 7.72 5.62 7.72
N ASP A 117 8.29 4.41 7.76
CA ASP A 117 9.71 4.13 7.63
C ASP A 117 10.20 4.12 6.17
N GLY A 118 9.39 4.62 5.23
CA GLY A 118 9.74 4.65 3.80
C GLY A 118 9.67 3.30 3.09
N ALA A 119 9.48 2.18 3.78
CA ALA A 119 9.28 0.89 3.13
C ALA A 119 7.99 0.93 2.31
N PHE A 120 8.02 0.36 1.11
CA PHE A 120 6.86 0.39 0.22
C PHE A 120 6.74 -0.87 -0.64
N HIS A 121 5.50 -1.14 -1.04
CA HIS A 121 5.17 -2.11 -2.07
C HIS A 121 4.26 -1.46 -3.11
N GLU A 122 4.45 -1.85 -4.36
CA GLU A 122 3.60 -1.48 -5.48
C GLU A 122 2.98 -2.73 -6.07
N ASP A 123 1.73 -2.65 -6.47
CA ASP A 123 1.09 -3.70 -7.24
C ASP A 123 0.08 -3.10 -8.21
N ILE A 124 -0.28 -3.90 -9.21
CA ILE A 124 -1.28 -3.57 -10.21
C ILE A 124 -2.65 -3.88 -9.64
N GLY A 125 -3.63 -3.01 -9.86
CA GLY A 125 -5.05 -3.29 -9.59
C GLY A 125 -5.88 -3.19 -10.86
N TYR A 126 -6.94 -3.98 -10.95
CA TYR A 126 -7.83 -3.97 -12.11
C TYR A 126 -9.29 -3.82 -11.71
N GLY A 127 -10.05 -3.06 -12.51
CA GLY A 127 -11.47 -2.83 -12.27
C GLY A 127 -12.28 -2.83 -13.55
N GLN A 128 -13.53 -3.33 -13.45
CA GLN A 128 -14.40 -3.51 -14.61
C GLN A 128 -15.81 -2.95 -14.40
N GLY A 129 -16.22 -2.14 -15.37
CA GLY A 129 -17.56 -1.60 -15.49
C GLY A 129 -18.33 -2.28 -16.60
N ASP A 130 -18.64 -3.57 -16.48
CA ASP A 130 -19.30 -4.32 -17.55
C ASP A 130 -20.79 -4.03 -17.67
N ASN A 131 -21.25 -3.93 -18.93
CA ASN A 131 -22.67 -3.82 -19.30
C ASN A 131 -23.42 -2.76 -18.48
N GLN A 132 -22.90 -1.54 -18.37
CA GLN A 132 -23.55 -0.44 -17.64
C GLN A 132 -24.43 0.40 -18.59
N PRO A 133 -25.55 0.96 -18.10
CA PRO A 133 -26.43 1.80 -18.93
C PRO A 133 -25.80 3.14 -19.31
N ASN A 134 -24.76 3.59 -18.59
CA ASN A 134 -24.14 4.88 -18.80
C ASN A 134 -22.61 4.77 -18.69
N LYS A 135 -21.89 5.39 -19.64
CA LYS A 135 -20.43 5.45 -19.69
C LYS A 135 -19.80 5.97 -18.39
N GLY A 136 -20.40 6.99 -17.78
CA GLY A 136 -19.95 7.56 -16.51
C GLY A 136 -20.03 6.56 -15.35
N GLN A 137 -21.11 5.78 -15.28
CA GLN A 137 -21.24 4.72 -14.26
C GLN A 137 -20.24 3.58 -14.48
N ALA A 138 -19.98 3.20 -15.73
CA ALA A 138 -18.96 2.22 -16.09
C ALA A 138 -17.56 2.67 -15.63
N LEU A 139 -17.19 3.90 -15.97
CA LEU A 139 -15.90 4.49 -15.58
C LEU A 139 -15.77 4.66 -14.06
N ASP A 140 -16.82 5.14 -13.38
CA ASP A 140 -16.81 5.34 -11.93
C ASP A 140 -16.57 4.01 -11.20
N LYS A 141 -17.33 2.97 -11.57
CA LYS A 141 -17.16 1.63 -11.00
C LYS A 141 -15.76 1.08 -11.29
N ALA A 142 -15.33 1.07 -12.57
CA ALA A 142 -14.06 0.48 -12.97
C ALA A 142 -12.86 1.18 -12.29
N LYS A 143 -12.86 2.52 -12.22
CA LYS A 143 -11.79 3.27 -11.56
C LYS A 143 -11.73 3.02 -10.06
N LYS A 144 -12.87 3.02 -9.37
CA LYS A 144 -12.94 2.74 -7.92
C LYS A 144 -12.49 1.32 -7.60
N GLU A 145 -12.92 0.36 -8.40
CA GLU A 145 -12.53 -1.04 -8.23
C GLU A 145 -11.04 -1.24 -8.49
N ALA A 146 -10.48 -0.67 -9.56
CA ALA A 146 -9.07 -0.78 -9.90
C ALA A 146 -8.16 -0.29 -8.76
N VAL A 147 -8.42 0.93 -8.25
CA VAL A 147 -7.63 1.51 -7.15
C VAL A 147 -7.76 0.70 -5.86
N THR A 148 -8.97 0.23 -5.55
CA THR A 148 -9.20 -0.60 -4.34
C THR A 148 -8.48 -1.94 -4.46
N ASP A 149 -8.49 -2.56 -5.63
CA ASP A 149 -7.79 -3.81 -5.89
C ASP A 149 -6.27 -3.63 -5.78
N GLY A 150 -5.73 -2.58 -6.40
CA GLY A 150 -4.31 -2.25 -6.34
C GLY A 150 -3.83 -2.03 -4.90
N MET A 151 -4.59 -1.28 -4.10
CA MET A 151 -4.30 -1.08 -2.67
C MET A 151 -4.27 -2.41 -1.89
N LYS A 152 -5.30 -3.26 -2.05
CA LYS A 152 -5.34 -4.58 -1.38
C LYS A 152 -4.16 -5.45 -1.78
N ARG A 153 -3.79 -5.43 -3.06
CA ARG A 153 -2.69 -6.22 -3.61
C ARG A 153 -1.33 -5.72 -3.14
N ALA A 154 -1.13 -4.40 -3.07
CA ALA A 154 0.07 -3.82 -2.47
C ALA A 154 0.18 -4.17 -0.98
N LEU A 155 -0.92 -4.06 -0.21
CA LEU A 155 -0.93 -4.34 1.23
C LEU A 155 -0.61 -5.80 1.56
N ARG A 156 -1.00 -6.76 0.72
CA ARG A 156 -0.75 -8.18 0.98
C ARG A 156 0.74 -8.50 1.13
N HIS A 157 1.63 -7.77 0.44
CA HIS A 157 3.07 -8.03 0.49
C HIS A 157 3.68 -7.82 1.88
N PHE A 158 3.02 -7.05 2.75
CA PHE A 158 3.47 -6.86 4.12
C PHE A 158 3.14 -8.04 5.05
N GLY A 159 2.13 -8.88 4.76
CA GLY A 159 1.82 -10.02 5.63
C GLY A 159 0.50 -10.74 5.39
N ASN A 160 0.36 -11.88 6.08
CA ASN A 160 -0.81 -12.75 6.03
C ASN A 160 -2.10 -12.05 6.47
N VAL A 161 -2.03 -11.26 7.54
CA VAL A 161 -3.19 -10.56 8.10
C VAL A 161 -3.72 -9.50 7.12
N LEU A 162 -2.88 -9.01 6.22
CA LEU A 162 -3.25 -8.04 5.18
C LEU A 162 -3.68 -8.73 3.86
N GLY A 163 -4.06 -10.00 3.93
CA GLY A 163 -4.67 -10.75 2.83
C GLY A 163 -3.72 -11.69 2.09
N ASN A 164 -2.43 -11.80 2.47
CA ASN A 164 -1.54 -12.76 1.81
C ASN A 164 -1.98 -14.21 2.03
N CYS A 165 -2.63 -14.51 3.16
CA CYS A 165 -3.12 -15.86 3.44
C CYS A 165 -4.17 -16.34 2.42
N LEU A 166 -4.85 -15.44 1.71
CA LEU A 166 -5.84 -15.79 0.68
C LEU A 166 -5.23 -16.44 -0.57
N TYR A 167 -3.90 -16.35 -0.73
CA TYR A 167 -3.17 -17.00 -1.82
C TYR A 167 -2.66 -18.40 -1.43
N ASP A 168 -2.79 -18.80 -0.16
CA ASP A 168 -2.51 -20.15 0.32
C ASP A 168 -3.75 -21.03 0.15
N LYS A 169 -3.72 -21.92 -0.85
CA LYS A 169 -4.82 -22.85 -1.15
C LYS A 169 -5.23 -23.71 0.05
N SER A 170 -4.25 -24.15 0.85
CA SER A 170 -4.52 -24.97 2.04
C SER A 170 -5.29 -24.19 3.12
N TYR A 171 -5.09 -22.88 3.17
CA TYR A 171 -5.85 -22.00 4.05
C TYR A 171 -7.25 -21.75 3.49
N THR A 172 -7.38 -21.39 2.21
CA THR A 172 -8.69 -21.13 1.61
C THR A 172 -9.60 -22.36 1.65
N ASP A 173 -9.06 -23.56 1.44
CA ASP A 173 -9.81 -24.81 1.49
C ASP A 173 -10.30 -25.16 2.89
N ARG A 174 -9.56 -24.77 3.93
CA ARG A 174 -9.98 -24.97 5.33
C ARG A 174 -11.07 -24.00 5.72
N VAL A 175 -10.93 -22.72 5.40
CA VAL A 175 -11.93 -21.72 5.77
C VAL A 175 -13.22 -21.89 4.96
N ALA A 176 -13.15 -22.37 3.71
CA ALA A 176 -14.34 -22.68 2.92
C ALA A 176 -15.18 -23.85 3.48
N LYS A 177 -14.65 -24.63 4.43
CA LYS A 177 -15.32 -25.76 5.08
C LYS A 177 -15.87 -25.43 6.48
N MET A 178 -15.56 -24.24 7.01
CA MET A 178 -16.10 -23.73 8.27
C MET A 178 -17.46 -23.07 8.03
#